data_AF-A0A0G2SYK4-F1
#
_entry.id   AF-A0A0G2SYK4-F1
#
_cell.length_a   1.000
_cell.length_b   1.000
_cell.length_c   1.000
_cell.angle_alpha   90.00
_cell.angle_beta   90.00
_cell.angle_gamma   90.00
#
_symmetry.space_group_name_H-M   'P 1'
#
loop_
_entity.id
_entity.type
_entity.pdbx_description
1 polymer ?
#
loop_
_entity_poly.entity_id
_entity_poly.type
_entity_poly.pdbx_seq_one_letter_code
_entity_poly.pdbx_strand_id
1 'polypeptide(L)' 'FIVKDFLILKGPCPNCGTENASFFGTILSISNGGSTNTIKCTNCQTSLVYDSSTRLITLPEGTNA' A
#
# COMPACT_ATOMS: atom_id res chain seq x y z
N PHE A 1 -11.44 -23.88 -0.07
CA PHE A 1 -10.60 -22.69 0.14
C PHE A 1 -11.35 -21.49 -0.41
N ILE A 2 -11.90 -20.66 0.47
CA ILE A 2 -12.49 -19.38 0.07
C ILE A 2 -11.33 -18.38 0.14
N VAL A 3 -10.95 -17.80 -0.99
CA VAL A 3 -10.00 -16.69 -1.01
C VAL A 3 -10.73 -15.53 -0.35
N LYS A 4 -10.35 -15.21 0.89
CA LYS A 4 -10.85 -14.04 1.64
C LYS A 4 -10.60 -12.81 0.77
N ASP A 5 -11.62 -11.97 0.58
CA ASP A 5 -11.64 -10.88 -0.40
C ASP A 5 -10.29 -10.15 -0.46
N PHE A 6 -9.62 -10.23 -1.61
CA PHE A 6 -8.39 -9.50 -1.85
C PHE A 6 -8.73 -8.05 -2.17
N LEU A 7 -8.02 -7.11 -1.54
CA LEU A 7 -8.15 -5.69 -1.77
C LEU A 7 -6.86 -5.18 -2.43
N ILE A 8 -7.01 -4.56 -3.59
CA ILE A 8 -5.91 -3.87 -4.26
C ILE A 8 -6.19 -2.39 -4.13
N LEU A 9 -5.34 -1.69 -3.38
CA LEU A 9 -5.36 -0.23 -3.34
C LEU A 9 -4.40 0.32 -4.38
N LYS A 10 -4.92 1.10 -5.33
CA LYS A 10 -4.13 1.81 -6.34
C LYS A 10 -4.29 3.31 -6.12
N GLY A 11 -3.20 4.05 -6.18
CA GLY A 11 -3.28 5.51 -6.15
C GLY A 11 -1.96 6.20 -6.49
N PRO A 12 -2.02 7.51 -6.78
CA PRO A 12 -0.83 8.29 -7.09
C PRO A 12 0.04 8.48 -5.86
N CYS A 13 1.36 8.43 -6.06
CA CYS A 13 2.34 8.80 -5.06
C CYS A 13 2.20 10.30 -4.72
N PRO A 14 2.02 10.68 -3.44
CA PRO A 14 1.92 12.08 -3.05
C PRO A 14 3.15 12.94 -3.40
N ASN A 15 4.32 12.32 -3.59
CA ASN A 15 5.58 13.02 -3.85
C ASN A 15 5.81 13.29 -5.35
N CYS A 16 5.56 12.31 -6.22
CA CYS A 16 5.91 12.40 -7.65
C CYS A 16 4.74 12.12 -8.62
N GLY A 17 3.53 11.86 -8.09
CA GLY A 17 2.35 11.54 -8.89
C GLY A 17 2.35 10.17 -9.57
N THR A 18 3.43 9.38 -9.45
CA THR A 18 3.50 8.05 -10.06
C THR A 18 2.47 7.11 -9.44
N GLU A 19 1.69 6.41 -10.26
CA GLU A 19 0.72 5.43 -9.78
C GLU A 19 1.43 4.23 -9.14
N ASN A 20 1.05 3.92 -7.90
CA ASN A 20 1.51 2.75 -7.19
C ASN A 20 0.31 1.91 -6.75
N ALA A 21 0.54 0.61 -6.51
CA ALA A 21 -0.49 -0.31 -6.05
C ALA A 21 0.02 -1.16 -4.88
N SER A 22 -0.87 -1.44 -3.93
CA SER A 22 -0.60 -2.26 -2.76
C SER A 22 -1.66 -3.36 -2.64
N PHE A 23 -1.19 -4.59 -2.42
CA PHE A 23 -2.03 -5.78 -2.29
C PHE A 23 -2.28 -6.10 -0.81
N PHE A 24 -3.55 -6.24 -0.46
CA PHE A 24 -4.03 -6.70 0.84
C PHE A 24 -4.82 -7.97 0.63
N GLY A 25 -4.34 -9.07 1.19
CA GLY A 25 -4.99 -10.36 1.01
C GLY A 25 -4.08 -11.50 1.43
N THR A 26 -4.58 -12.72 1.23
CA THR A 26 -3.82 -13.94 1.49
C THR A 26 -3.37 -14.52 0.15
N ILE A 27 -2.07 -14.60 -0.08
CA ILE A 27 -1.49 -15.29 -1.25
C ILE A 27 -0.93 -16.62 -0.75
N LEU A 28 -1.37 -17.74 -1.35
CA LEU A 28 -0.81 -19.07 -1.08
C LEU A 28 -0.68 -19.41 0.43
N SER A 29 -1.72 -19.11 1.21
CA SER A 29 -1.79 -19.29 2.68
C SER A 29 -0.92 -18.35 3.52
N ILE A 30 -0.20 -17.41 2.92
CA ILE A 30 0.48 -16.32 3.64
C ILE A 30 -0.52 -15.20 3.86
N SER A 31 -1.08 -15.13 5.06
CA SER A 31 -1.99 -14.06 5.45
C SER A 31 -1.19 -12.79 5.74
N ASN A 32 -1.36 -11.75 4.92
CA ASN A 32 -0.94 -10.41 5.33
C ASN A 32 -2.03 -9.84 6.24
N GLY A 33 -1.94 -10.12 7.54
CA GLY A 33 -2.97 -9.79 8.54
C GLY A 33 -2.99 -8.32 8.97
N GLY A 34 -2.09 -7.48 8.42
CA GLY A 34 -2.02 -6.06 8.72
C GLY A 34 -3.02 -5.24 7.92
N SER A 35 -3.60 -4.22 8.56
CA SER A 35 -4.39 -3.18 7.89
C SER A 35 -3.52 -2.14 7.19
N THR A 36 -2.21 -2.16 7.41
CA THR A 36 -1.25 -1.25 6.79
C THR A 36 -0.20 -2.02 6.00
N ASN A 37 0.23 -1.44 4.87
CA ASN A 37 1.27 -2.00 4.03
C ASN A 37 2.22 -0.88 3.59
N THR A 38 3.52 -1.07 3.83
CA THR A 38 4.54 -0.09 3.44
C THR A 38 5.22 -0.57 2.16
N ILE A 39 5.08 0.21 1.09
CA ILE A 39 5.74 -0.05 -0.20
C ILE A 39 6.66 1.11 -0.54
N LYS A 40 7.59 0.92 -1.47
CA LYS A 40 8.39 2.01 -2.03
C LYS A 40 7.82 2.42 -3.38
N CYS A 41 7.73 3.72 -3.62
CA CYS A 41 7.34 4.26 -4.92
C CYS A 41 8.29 3.73 -6.01
N THR A 42 7.75 3.23 -7.11
CA THR A 42 8.54 2.69 -8.23
C THR A 42 9.41 3.73 -8.92
N ASN A 43 9.06 5.02 -8.82
CA ASN A 43 9.80 6.12 -9.44
C ASN A 43 10.74 6.82 -8.45
N CYS A 44 10.21 7.50 -7.44
CA CYS A 44 10.99 8.31 -6.51
C CYS A 44 11.52 7.55 -5.29
N GLN A 45 11.24 6.24 -5.18
CA GLN A 45 11.67 5.36 -4.08
C GLN A 45 11.21 5.78 -2.67
N THR A 46 10.36 6.81 -2.58
CA THR A 46 9.75 7.27 -1.34
C THR A 46 8.92 6.14 -0.72
N SER A 47 9.10 5.92 0.57
CA SER A 47 8.28 4.98 1.31
C SER A 47 6.84 5.50 1.37
N LEU A 48 5.88 4.65 1.05
CA LEU A 48 4.45 4.93 1.05
C LEU A 48 3.76 3.95 1.99
N VAL A 49 2.92 4.47 2.87
CA VAL A 49 2.11 3.68 3.78
C VAL A 49 0.68 3.64 3.25
N TYR A 50 0.21 2.46 2.89
CA TYR A 50 -1.16 2.20 2.50
C TYR A 50 -1.93 1.72 3.72
N ASP A 51 -3.10 2.28 3.96
CA ASP A 51 -4.03 1.81 4.99
C ASP A 51 -5.30 1.27 4.31
N SER A 52 -5.55 -0.03 4.45
CA SER A 52 -6.73 -0.69 3.89
C SER A 52 -8.04 -0.26 4.55
N SER A 53 -7.99 0.17 5.81
CA SER A 53 -9.16 0.57 6.60
C SER A 53 -9.64 1.95 6.17
N THR A 54 -8.73 2.90 6.00
CA THR A 54 -9.05 4.29 5.59
C THR A 54 -8.98 4.50 4.07
N ARG A 55 -8.38 3.55 3.33
CA ARG A 55 -8.10 3.65 1.88
C ARG A 55 -7.24 4.86 1.52
N LEU A 56 -6.34 5.25 2.42
CA LEU A 56 -5.43 6.37 2.25
C LEU A 56 -4.00 5.90 1.97
N ILE A 57 -3.28 6.74 1.23
CA ILE A 57 -1.84 6.62 1.00
C ILE A 57 -1.19 7.77 1.75
N THR A 58 -0.39 7.46 2.76
CA THR A 58 0.34 8.45 3.55
C THR A 58 1.84 8.28 3.35
N LEU A 59 2.57 9.34 3.68
CA LEU A 59 4.02 9.31 3.78
C LEU A 59 4.38 8.97 5.23
N PRO A 60 5.35 8.07 5.49
CA PRO A 60 5.85 7.87 6.83
C PRO A 60 6.48 9.18 7.31
N GLU A 61 6.13 9.59 8.51
CA GLU A 61 6.58 10.85 9.10
C GLU A 61 8.11 10.89 9.09
N GLY A 62 8.67 11.88 8.39
CA GLY A 62 10.11 11.97 8.11
C GLY A 62 10.50 12.10 6.63
N THR A 63 9.53 12.08 5.71
CA THR A 63 9.74 12.57 4.35
C THR A 63 9.16 13.99 4.26
N ASN A 64 10.04 14.99 4.34
CA ASN A 64 9.67 16.38 4.12
C ASN A 64 9.02 16.50 2.74
N ALA A 65 7.80 17.04 2.72
CA ALA A 65 7.23 17.67 1.54
C ALA A 65 7.96 18.99 1.25
#